data_AF-A0A7S2NMX9-F1
#
_entry.id   AF-A0A7S2NMX9-F1
#
_cell.length_a   1.000
_cell.length_b   1.000
_cell.length_c   1.000
_cell.angle_alpha   90.00
_cell.angle_beta   90.00
_cell.angle_gamma   90.00
#
_symmetry.space_group_name_H-M   'P 1'
#
loop_
_entity.id
_entity.type
_entity.pdbx_description
1 polymer ?
#
loop_
_entity_poly.entity_id
_entity_poly.type
_entity_poly.pdbx_seq_one_letter_code
_entity_poly.pdbx_strand_id
1 'polypeptide(L)'
;LNGVIDPGETCDDANLVSGDGCSDCQVERGWLCTNITFRPTPISSGSFCVPLCGDGFRITVGPRSEQCDDGNNIPFDGCSADCTIEAGFTCVAQVVNGSSFNDTCAPICGDGVTVGNETCDDGNTAAEDGCSANCAVESGYACTLGEPGLASRCLYRCGDGIVSQPNETCDDGNQEPNDGCSEVCETEVGWVCGALPGSSASVCRPFCGDGTVLPPEECDDGGMSSGDGCDTECKVEAGWVCARTKPCALVCGDGIRMEGEDCDDGNLIAGDGCDSTCRVEDHWICRSYVYSVDDTISICTGICGDGFPVGQEACDDGNLEAADGCDANCQVELGWVCCEAPWGAATVCTFPEGGETLECPVSPCGNAVRDPGEDCDDGNRQSGDGCSHHCLVEPGFFCAVYIPGLMDICTGTCRDGIQVSG
;
A
#
# COMPACT_ATOMS: atom_id res chain seq x y z
N LEU A 1 16.85 83.19 8.73
CA LEU A 1 16.55 82.51 10.03
C LEU A 1 15.51 83.25 10.87
N ASN A 2 14.50 83.83 10.22
CA ASN A 2 13.31 84.40 10.86
C ASN A 2 12.10 83.46 10.65
N GLY A 3 12.34 82.26 10.11
CA GLY A 3 11.31 81.32 9.72
C GLY A 3 10.50 81.80 8.52
N VAL A 4 11.11 82.57 7.62
CA VAL A 4 10.57 83.03 6.34
C VAL A 4 11.70 82.96 5.32
N ILE A 5 11.47 82.22 4.23
CA ILE A 5 12.47 82.10 3.15
C ILE A 5 12.57 83.43 2.41
N ASP A 6 13.67 84.15 2.64
CA ASP A 6 13.98 85.42 1.98
C ASP A 6 14.60 85.20 0.58
N PRO A 7 14.57 86.21 -0.33
CA PRO A 7 15.15 86.09 -1.66
C PRO A 7 16.65 85.73 -1.62
N GLY A 8 16.99 84.51 -2.05
CA GLY A 8 18.36 83.98 -2.05
C GLY A 8 18.59 82.83 -1.06
N GLU A 9 17.62 82.54 -0.20
CA GLU A 9 17.64 81.39 0.71
C GLU A 9 17.02 80.16 0.02
N THR A 10 17.58 78.97 0.25
CA THR A 10 16.97 77.71 -0.22
C THR A 10 16.17 77.00 0.88
N CYS A 11 16.37 77.40 2.15
CA CYS A 11 15.55 77.02 3.30
C CYS A 11 15.68 78.05 4.44
N ASP A 12 14.71 78.08 5.36
CA ASP A 12 14.78 78.77 6.65
C ASP A 12 13.94 78.01 7.68
N ASP A 13 14.60 77.26 8.57
CA ASP A 13 13.99 76.44 9.63
C ASP A 13 13.92 77.15 11.00
N ALA A 14 14.12 78.47 11.00
CA ALA A 14 14.06 79.36 12.16
C ALA A 14 15.04 79.02 13.30
N ASN A 15 16.13 78.28 13.04
CA ASN A 15 17.11 77.96 14.07
C ASN A 15 18.57 77.99 13.53
N LEU A 16 19.56 77.74 14.40
CA LEU A 16 21.00 77.82 14.07
C LEU A 16 21.71 76.46 14.27
N VAL A 17 20.95 75.40 14.50
CA VAL A 17 21.45 74.04 14.64
C VAL A 17 21.87 73.60 13.24
N SER A 18 22.98 72.86 13.16
CA SER A 18 23.38 72.17 11.94
C SER A 18 23.09 70.69 12.10
N GLY A 19 22.79 69.99 11.02
CA GLY A 19 22.40 68.58 11.02
C GLY A 19 20.90 68.34 11.28
N ASP A 20 20.06 69.35 11.08
CA ASP A 20 18.59 69.27 11.07
C ASP A 20 17.96 69.63 9.71
N GLY A 21 18.81 69.80 8.69
CA GLY A 21 18.44 69.92 7.28
C GLY A 21 18.54 71.32 6.69
N CYS A 22 18.75 72.36 7.51
CA CYS A 22 18.93 73.73 7.03
C CYS A 22 20.00 74.46 7.83
N SER A 23 21.14 74.78 7.20
CA SER A 23 22.19 75.59 7.84
C SER A 23 22.69 76.67 6.89
N ASP A 24 23.02 77.85 7.44
CA ASP A 24 23.41 79.04 6.66
C ASP A 24 22.41 79.40 5.54
N CYS A 25 21.11 79.18 5.81
CA CYS A 25 20.00 79.35 4.87
C CYS A 25 20.11 78.51 3.58
N GLN A 26 20.87 77.42 3.65
CA GLN A 26 21.03 76.43 2.59
C GLN A 26 20.63 75.04 3.06
N VAL A 27 19.95 74.30 2.17
CA VAL A 27 19.58 72.91 2.43
C VAL A 27 20.85 72.08 2.61
N GLU A 28 20.92 71.35 3.72
CA GLU A 28 22.03 70.46 4.00
C GLU A 28 22.01 69.24 3.07
N ARG A 29 23.19 68.70 2.75
CA ARG A 29 23.28 67.51 1.90
C ARG A 29 22.58 66.32 2.57
N GLY A 30 21.80 65.55 1.81
CA GLY A 30 21.01 64.45 2.34
C GLY A 30 19.62 64.83 2.85
N TRP A 31 19.19 66.09 2.67
CA TRP A 31 17.91 66.57 3.16
C TRP A 31 17.02 67.12 2.05
N LEU A 32 15.72 66.85 2.17
CA LEU A 32 14.67 67.49 1.39
C LEU A 32 13.87 68.42 2.28
N CYS A 33 14.00 69.72 2.02
CA CYS A 33 13.22 70.75 2.71
C CYS A 33 12.00 71.14 1.90
N THR A 34 10.82 71.11 2.53
CA THR A 34 9.56 71.56 1.94
C THR A 34 9.00 72.77 2.68
N ASN A 35 8.31 73.64 1.94
CA ASN A 35 7.72 74.85 2.51
C ASN A 35 6.37 74.50 3.10
N ILE A 36 6.25 74.53 4.43
CA ILE A 36 4.99 74.28 5.10
C ILE A 36 4.19 75.59 5.22
N THR A 37 3.03 75.62 4.58
CA THR A 37 2.06 76.74 4.66
C THR A 37 0.81 76.31 5.44
N PHE A 38 0.97 75.70 6.62
CA PHE A 38 -0.19 75.21 7.38
C PHE A 38 -0.42 75.95 8.72
N ARG A 39 -1.48 76.79 8.67
CA ARG A 39 -2.37 77.35 9.72
C ARG A 39 -2.21 78.80 10.21
N PRO A 40 -3.36 79.44 10.61
CA PRO A 40 -3.51 80.88 10.76
C PRO A 40 -3.21 81.32 12.21
N THR A 41 -1.94 81.36 12.58
CA THR A 41 -1.46 82.08 13.77
C THR A 41 -0.07 82.65 13.48
N PRO A 42 0.36 83.75 14.12
CA PRO A 42 1.46 84.58 13.63
C PRO A 42 2.83 84.02 14.02
N ILE A 43 3.16 82.80 13.60
CA ILE A 43 4.49 82.21 13.78
C ILE A 43 4.88 81.44 12.50
N SER A 44 5.85 82.03 11.79
CA SER A 44 6.81 81.48 10.81
C SER A 44 6.35 80.42 9.79
N SER A 45 6.34 80.81 8.52
CA SER A 45 6.41 79.94 7.34
C SER A 45 7.83 79.38 7.15
N GLY A 46 8.23 78.44 8.01
CA GLY A 46 9.55 77.80 7.97
C GLY A 46 9.64 76.62 7.00
N SER A 47 10.86 76.20 6.69
CA SER A 47 11.18 74.98 5.94
C SER A 47 11.12 73.76 6.87
N PHE A 48 10.44 72.70 6.44
CA PHE A 48 10.43 71.41 7.10
C PHE A 48 11.32 70.43 6.33
N CYS A 49 12.41 70.00 6.95
CA CYS A 49 13.41 69.15 6.32
C CYS A 49 13.29 67.70 6.80
N VAL A 50 13.31 66.76 5.85
CA VAL A 50 13.39 65.32 6.10
C VAL A 50 14.64 64.76 5.44
N PRO A 51 15.30 63.77 6.06
CA PRO A 51 16.42 63.11 5.42
C PRO A 51 15.91 62.32 4.19
N LEU A 52 16.76 62.19 3.17
CA LEU A 52 16.45 61.50 1.92
C LEU A 52 17.02 60.09 1.96
N CYS A 53 16.13 59.11 2.05
CA CYS A 53 16.57 57.73 2.01
C CYS A 53 17.01 57.29 0.61
N GLY A 54 18.13 56.57 0.56
CA GLY A 54 18.66 55.97 -0.65
C GLY A 54 19.44 56.94 -1.51
N ASP A 55 19.95 58.03 -0.95
CA ASP A 55 20.74 59.03 -1.68
C ASP A 55 22.26 58.80 -1.55
N GLY A 56 22.65 57.78 -0.77
CA GLY A 56 24.03 57.40 -0.51
C GLY A 56 24.68 58.22 0.60
N PHE A 57 23.91 58.93 1.42
CA PHE A 57 24.41 59.79 2.49
C PHE A 57 23.64 59.60 3.81
N ARG A 58 24.09 58.64 4.63
CA ARG A 58 23.44 58.34 5.91
C ARG A 58 23.52 59.49 6.94
N ILE A 59 22.38 60.03 7.36
CA ILE A 59 22.26 61.03 8.42
C ILE A 59 22.32 60.34 9.80
N THR A 60 23.41 60.55 10.55
CA THR A 60 23.62 59.92 11.87
C THR A 60 23.39 60.86 13.06
N VAL A 61 23.04 62.12 12.80
CA VAL A 61 22.88 63.18 13.80
C VAL A 61 21.52 63.86 13.66
N GLY A 62 21.04 64.47 14.74
CA GLY A 62 19.78 65.20 14.75
C GLY A 62 18.54 64.35 15.10
N PRO A 63 17.35 64.96 15.13
CA PRO A 63 16.10 64.32 15.56
C PRO A 63 15.52 63.33 14.54
N ARG A 64 16.09 63.26 13.34
CA ARG A 64 15.68 62.39 12.23
C ARG A 64 16.87 61.60 11.68
N SER A 65 17.66 61.01 12.57
CA SER A 65 18.76 60.14 12.15
C SER A 65 18.23 58.89 11.44
N GLU A 66 18.87 58.52 10.34
CA GLU A 66 18.62 57.31 9.57
C GLU A 66 19.28 56.11 10.23
N GLN A 67 18.58 54.97 10.24
CA GLN A 67 19.17 53.73 10.74
C GLN A 67 20.11 53.11 9.71
N CYS A 68 19.88 53.35 8.42
CA CYS A 68 20.73 52.95 7.31
C CYS A 68 20.49 53.89 6.11
N ASP A 69 21.37 53.87 5.12
CA ASP A 69 21.12 54.38 3.76
C ASP A 69 22.02 53.59 2.81
N ASP A 70 21.48 52.69 1.98
CA ASP A 70 22.27 51.86 1.05
C ASP A 70 22.38 52.47 -0.36
N GLY A 71 22.03 53.75 -0.52
CA GLY A 71 22.08 54.45 -1.79
C GLY A 71 20.96 54.06 -2.77
N ASN A 72 19.92 53.36 -2.32
CA ASN A 72 18.74 53.10 -3.12
C ASN A 72 17.44 52.97 -2.27
N ASN A 73 16.31 52.71 -2.92
CA ASN A 73 14.98 52.60 -2.27
C ASN A 73 14.28 51.27 -2.60
N ILE A 74 15.06 50.24 -2.93
CA ILE A 74 14.57 48.90 -3.20
C ILE A 74 14.31 48.24 -1.84
N PRO A 75 13.13 47.67 -1.58
CA PRO A 75 12.91 46.90 -0.36
C PRO A 75 13.57 45.53 -0.44
N PHE A 76 13.93 44.98 0.72
CA PHE A 76 14.52 43.65 0.96
C PHE A 76 15.98 43.46 0.50
N ASP A 77 16.75 44.54 0.39
CA ASP A 77 18.21 44.53 0.20
C ASP A 77 19.01 45.02 1.42
N GLY A 78 18.31 45.36 2.50
CA GLY A 78 18.85 45.64 3.82
C GLY A 78 18.52 47.02 4.36
N CYS A 79 18.23 48.00 3.51
CA CYS A 79 17.73 49.29 3.93
C CYS A 79 16.40 49.64 3.27
N SER A 80 15.34 49.72 4.08
CA SER A 80 14.03 50.10 3.57
C SER A 80 14.00 51.54 3.07
N ALA A 81 13.02 51.86 2.21
CA ALA A 81 12.77 53.22 1.73
C ALA A 81 12.42 54.25 2.83
N ASP A 82 12.13 53.79 4.05
CA ASP A 82 11.92 54.62 5.24
C ASP A 82 13.20 54.77 6.09
N CYS A 83 14.36 54.34 5.58
CA CYS A 83 15.67 54.40 6.23
C CYS A 83 15.73 53.65 7.57
N THR A 84 14.99 52.54 7.62
CA THR A 84 15.05 51.55 8.69
C THR A 84 15.74 50.28 8.21
N ILE A 85 16.57 49.69 9.07
CA ILE A 85 17.22 48.42 8.77
C ILE A 85 16.13 47.36 8.66
N GLU A 86 16.16 46.62 7.57
CA GLU A 86 15.17 45.57 7.32
C GLU A 86 15.44 44.35 8.22
N ALA A 87 14.37 43.63 8.56
CA ALA A 87 14.50 42.43 9.38
C ALA A 87 15.36 41.38 8.65
N GLY A 88 16.29 40.74 9.37
CA GLY A 88 17.25 39.80 8.78
C GLY A 88 18.55 40.44 8.29
N PHE A 89 18.72 41.76 8.38
CA PHE A 89 19.90 42.45 7.88
C PHE A 89 20.68 43.19 8.97
N THR A 90 21.99 43.27 8.77
CA THR A 90 22.87 44.19 9.50
C THR A 90 23.54 45.13 8.51
N CYS A 91 23.42 46.45 8.75
CA CYS A 91 24.02 47.48 7.93
C CYS A 91 25.24 48.09 8.64
N VAL A 92 26.36 48.18 7.94
CA VAL A 92 27.60 48.78 8.46
C VAL A 92 27.82 50.14 7.83
N ALA A 93 27.81 51.16 8.68
CA ALA A 93 28.04 52.54 8.28
C ALA A 93 29.43 52.73 7.69
N GLN A 94 29.50 53.14 6.42
CA GLN A 94 30.76 53.48 5.77
C GLN A 94 31.08 54.95 6.03
N VAL A 95 31.97 55.23 6.99
CA VAL A 95 32.49 56.59 7.23
C VAL A 95 33.85 56.72 6.58
N VAL A 96 33.95 57.48 5.49
CA VAL A 96 35.23 57.78 4.82
C VAL A 96 35.52 59.27 4.99
N ASN A 97 36.65 59.60 5.62
CA ASN A 97 37.08 60.99 5.87
C ASN A 97 36.03 61.87 6.60
N GLY A 98 35.25 61.27 7.50
CA GLY A 98 34.26 61.99 8.32
C GLY A 98 32.91 62.26 7.64
N SER A 99 32.71 61.78 6.42
CA SER A 99 31.41 61.78 5.74
C SER A 99 30.85 60.37 5.69
N SER A 100 29.58 60.22 6.03
CA SER A 100 28.82 58.98 5.81
C SER A 100 28.57 58.78 4.32
N PHE A 101 28.74 57.54 3.87
CA PHE A 101 28.43 57.08 2.51
C PHE A 101 27.32 56.03 2.59
N ASN A 102 27.00 55.41 1.44
CA ASN A 102 26.14 54.23 1.39
C ASN A 102 26.63 53.18 2.42
N ASP A 103 25.67 52.64 3.15
CA ASP A 103 25.84 51.53 4.05
C ASP A 103 25.90 50.25 3.23
N THR A 104 26.78 49.34 3.66
CA THR A 104 26.77 47.98 3.15
C THR A 104 25.93 47.13 4.09
N CYS A 105 24.81 46.65 3.59
CA CYS A 105 23.95 45.73 4.32
C CYS A 105 24.26 44.28 3.91
N ALA A 106 24.29 43.39 4.89
CA ALA A 106 24.46 41.96 4.70
C ALA A 106 23.40 41.22 5.53
N PRO A 107 22.89 40.08 5.04
CA PRO A 107 21.97 39.27 5.80
C PRO A 107 22.68 38.65 7.02
N ILE A 108 21.94 38.40 8.09
CA ILE A 108 22.45 37.89 9.37
C ILE A 108 22.24 36.39 9.41
N CYS A 109 23.30 35.64 9.12
CA CYS A 109 23.21 34.20 9.20
C CYS A 109 23.00 33.69 10.64
N GLY A 110 21.99 32.84 10.80
CA GLY A 110 21.64 32.18 12.05
C GLY A 110 20.60 32.93 12.89
N ASP A 111 19.86 33.86 12.29
CA ASP A 111 18.76 34.56 12.96
C ASP A 111 17.37 33.96 12.69
N GLY A 112 17.34 32.92 11.85
CA GLY A 112 16.15 32.19 11.46
C GLY A 112 15.33 32.89 10.37
N VAL A 113 15.90 33.85 9.63
CA VAL A 113 15.20 34.61 8.61
C VAL A 113 15.98 34.57 7.29
N THR A 114 15.54 33.75 6.34
CA THR A 114 16.21 33.67 5.03
C THR A 114 15.91 34.90 4.17
N VAL A 115 16.89 35.78 3.98
CA VAL A 115 16.79 37.00 3.17
C VAL A 115 18.02 37.22 2.27
N GLY A 116 17.89 38.12 1.29
CA GLY A 116 18.98 38.50 0.41
C GLY A 116 19.56 37.31 -0.37
N ASN A 117 20.83 36.98 -0.12
CA ASN A 117 21.57 35.92 -0.82
C ASN A 117 21.73 34.62 -0.01
N GLU A 118 20.99 34.48 1.09
CA GLU A 118 20.99 33.26 1.89
C GLU A 118 20.29 32.12 1.16
N THR A 119 20.88 30.93 1.22
CA THR A 119 20.27 29.71 0.65
C THR A 119 19.60 28.84 1.71
N CYS A 120 19.92 29.09 2.98
CA CYS A 120 19.34 28.52 4.19
C CYS A 120 19.64 29.47 5.36
N ASP A 121 18.94 29.30 6.47
CA ASP A 121 19.27 29.85 7.79
C ASP A 121 18.56 28.97 8.83
N ASP A 122 19.27 28.09 9.54
CA ASP A 122 18.68 27.16 10.50
C ASP A 122 18.59 27.72 11.94
N GLY A 123 18.67 29.05 12.08
CA GLY A 123 18.55 29.75 13.36
C GLY A 123 19.79 29.66 14.23
N ASN A 124 20.92 29.21 13.67
CA ASN A 124 22.20 29.23 14.35
C ASN A 124 23.40 29.33 13.38
N THR A 125 24.63 29.30 13.90
CA THR A 125 25.86 29.39 13.08
C THR A 125 26.79 28.20 13.32
N ALA A 126 26.26 27.08 13.80
CA ALA A 126 26.99 25.83 13.82
C ALA A 126 27.21 25.36 12.38
N ALA A 127 28.08 24.37 12.24
CA ALA A 127 28.28 23.68 10.99
C ALA A 127 27.96 22.20 11.24
N GLU A 128 27.74 21.47 10.17
CA GLU A 128 27.34 20.06 10.14
C GLU A 128 25.91 19.78 10.62
N ASP A 129 25.05 20.80 10.73
CA ASP A 129 23.60 20.71 10.98
C ASP A 129 22.73 21.06 9.76
N GLY A 130 23.38 21.35 8.63
CA GLY A 130 22.76 21.46 7.32
C GLY A 130 22.72 22.88 6.76
N CYS A 131 22.89 23.90 7.59
CA CYS A 131 23.16 25.26 7.14
C CYS A 131 24.48 25.75 7.70
N SER A 132 25.40 26.15 6.82
CA SER A 132 26.72 26.60 7.27
C SER A 132 26.66 27.94 8.00
N ALA A 133 27.72 28.28 8.74
CA ALA A 133 27.91 29.61 9.34
C ALA A 133 27.93 30.80 8.35
N ASN A 134 27.85 30.54 7.04
CA ASN A 134 27.73 31.55 5.98
C ASN A 134 26.45 31.36 5.14
N CYS A 135 25.44 30.68 5.70
CA CYS A 135 24.10 30.48 5.15
C CYS A 135 24.10 29.85 3.76
N ALA A 136 25.06 28.93 3.58
CA ALA A 136 25.15 28.02 2.45
C ALA A 136 24.67 26.64 2.90
N VAL A 137 23.81 26.01 2.10
CA VAL A 137 23.40 24.62 2.35
C VAL A 137 24.63 23.72 2.34
N GLU A 138 24.80 22.93 3.39
CA GLU A 138 25.95 22.05 3.54
C GLU A 138 25.87 20.83 2.61
N SER A 139 27.03 20.23 2.32
CA SER A 139 27.09 19.06 1.44
C SER A 139 26.38 17.86 2.09
N GLY A 140 25.48 17.21 1.34
CA GLY A 140 24.65 16.12 1.85
C GLY A 140 23.36 16.59 2.53
N TYR A 141 23.06 17.89 2.57
CA TYR A 141 21.83 18.44 3.14
C TYR A 141 20.92 19.09 2.10
N ALA A 142 19.61 19.01 2.35
CA ALA A 142 18.54 19.73 1.69
C ALA A 142 17.79 20.55 2.75
N CYS A 143 17.80 21.87 2.58
CA CYS A 143 17.07 22.78 3.45
C CYS A 143 15.76 23.19 2.79
N THR A 144 14.66 23.02 3.52
CA THR A 144 13.39 23.67 3.22
C THR A 144 13.43 25.08 3.81
N LEU A 145 13.22 26.10 2.96
CA LEU A 145 13.11 27.49 3.43
C LEU A 145 11.94 27.58 4.41
N GLY A 146 12.17 28.18 5.57
CA GLY A 146 11.09 28.42 6.54
C GLY A 146 10.06 29.41 6.00
N GLU A 147 8.85 29.41 6.57
CA GLU A 147 7.92 30.52 6.35
C GLU A 147 8.56 31.85 6.83
N PRO A 148 8.10 33.03 6.37
CA PRO A 148 8.70 34.31 6.77
C PRO A 148 8.81 34.46 8.30
N GLY A 149 10.04 34.48 8.82
CA GLY A 149 10.33 34.54 10.26
C GLY A 149 10.51 33.19 10.96
N LEU A 150 10.58 32.09 10.22
CA LEU A 150 10.95 30.76 10.72
C LEU A 150 12.27 30.30 10.11
N ALA A 151 13.09 29.66 10.94
CA ALA A 151 14.32 29.03 10.51
C ALA A 151 14.06 27.94 9.46
N SER A 152 15.00 27.83 8.53
CA SER A 152 15.13 26.74 7.57
C SER A 152 15.25 25.41 8.28
N ARG A 153 14.49 24.43 7.83
CA ARG A 153 14.62 23.05 8.30
C ARG A 153 15.52 22.30 7.32
N CYS A 154 16.73 22.02 7.76
CA CYS A 154 17.71 21.24 7.01
C CYS A 154 17.66 19.77 7.42
N LEU A 155 17.54 18.90 6.43
CA LEU A 155 17.63 17.44 6.58
C LEU A 155 18.67 16.93 5.60
N TYR A 156 19.13 15.69 5.79
CA TYR A 156 19.98 15.03 4.81
C TYR A 156 19.25 14.88 3.46
N ARG A 157 20.02 14.84 2.37
CA ARG A 157 19.49 14.67 1.02
C ARG A 157 19.06 13.22 0.82
N CYS A 158 17.81 12.95 1.16
CA CYS A 158 17.23 11.67 0.83
C CYS A 158 17.17 11.47 -0.70
N GLY A 159 17.61 10.31 -1.17
CA GLY A 159 17.57 9.89 -2.56
C GLY A 159 18.84 10.23 -3.35
N ASP A 160 19.96 10.52 -2.69
CA ASP A 160 21.24 10.71 -3.36
C ASP A 160 22.07 9.41 -3.47
N GLY A 161 21.53 8.33 -2.93
CA GLY A 161 22.11 7.00 -2.93
C GLY A 161 23.24 6.86 -1.91
N ILE A 162 23.27 7.66 -0.85
CA ILE A 162 24.31 7.61 0.20
C ILE A 162 23.66 7.65 1.58
N VAL A 163 23.69 6.53 2.30
CA VAL A 163 23.22 6.49 3.71
C VAL A 163 24.19 7.24 4.64
N SER A 164 23.79 8.42 5.09
CA SER A 164 24.52 9.30 6.01
C SER A 164 24.21 8.97 7.47
N GLN A 165 24.96 8.03 8.06
CA GLN A 165 24.81 7.65 9.47
C GLN A 165 25.21 8.78 10.44
N PRO A 166 24.50 8.97 11.58
CA PRO A 166 23.44 8.11 12.14
C PRO A 166 22.01 8.51 11.77
N ASN A 167 21.84 9.49 10.89
CA ASN A 167 20.57 10.20 10.75
C ASN A 167 19.68 9.67 9.61
N GLU A 168 20.24 8.92 8.66
CA GLU A 168 19.49 8.15 7.67
C GLU A 168 19.52 6.66 7.98
N THR A 169 18.38 5.99 7.89
CA THR A 169 18.26 4.53 8.09
C THR A 169 18.32 3.76 6.78
N CYS A 170 17.95 4.40 5.67
CA CYS A 170 18.03 3.92 4.30
C CYS A 170 18.26 5.11 3.36
N ASP A 171 18.66 4.85 2.12
CA ASP A 171 18.62 5.77 0.97
C ASP A 171 18.73 4.91 -0.28
N ASP A 172 17.65 4.72 -1.02
CA ASP A 172 17.60 3.86 -2.21
C ASP A 172 17.86 4.62 -3.53
N GLY A 173 18.36 5.85 -3.44
CA GLY A 173 18.69 6.69 -4.59
C GLY A 173 17.50 7.42 -5.21
N ASN A 174 16.35 7.47 -4.52
CA ASN A 174 15.20 8.26 -4.93
C ASN A 174 14.36 8.78 -3.74
N GLN A 175 13.22 9.42 -4.02
CA GLN A 175 12.30 9.98 -2.99
C GLN A 175 10.85 9.50 -3.21
N GLU A 176 10.63 8.46 -4.01
CA GLU A 176 9.31 7.89 -4.23
C GLU A 176 8.92 7.08 -2.99
N PRO A 177 7.76 7.34 -2.37
CA PRO A 177 7.31 6.54 -1.23
C PRO A 177 6.80 5.16 -1.69
N ASN A 178 6.82 4.18 -0.78
CA ASN A 178 6.35 2.79 -0.94
C ASN A 178 7.26 1.87 -1.78
N ASP A 179 8.54 2.19 -1.91
CA ASP A 179 9.58 1.31 -2.47
C ASP A 179 10.58 0.79 -1.42
N GLY A 180 10.29 1.09 -0.14
CA GLY A 180 11.02 0.63 1.03
C GLY A 180 11.85 1.70 1.73
N CYS A 181 12.15 2.82 1.08
CA CYS A 181 12.75 3.98 1.72
C CYS A 181 11.85 5.21 1.55
N SER A 182 11.39 5.78 2.68
CA SER A 182 10.50 6.94 2.62
C SER A 182 11.18 8.19 2.07
N GLU A 183 10.39 9.21 1.70
CA GLU A 183 10.87 10.55 1.26
C GLU A 183 11.77 11.27 2.28
N VAL A 184 11.84 10.78 3.53
CA VAL A 184 12.67 11.28 4.62
C VAL A 184 13.76 10.28 5.06
N CYS A 185 14.03 9.25 4.27
CA CYS A 185 15.09 8.25 4.49
C CYS A 185 14.94 7.44 5.80
N GLU A 186 13.68 7.26 6.20
CA GLU A 186 13.23 6.26 7.17
C GLU A 186 12.80 4.98 6.44
N THR A 187 13.23 3.82 6.94
CA THR A 187 12.80 2.51 6.41
C THR A 187 11.28 2.35 6.61
N GLU A 188 10.58 1.99 5.55
CA GLU A 188 9.13 1.85 5.58
C GLU A 188 8.69 0.59 6.33
N VAL A 189 7.47 0.62 6.89
CA VAL A 189 6.93 -0.51 7.65
C VAL A 189 6.74 -1.72 6.74
N GLY A 190 7.25 -2.89 7.16
CA GLY A 190 7.22 -4.12 6.36
C GLY A 190 8.33 -4.20 5.32
N TRP A 191 9.33 -3.31 5.38
CA TRP A 191 10.51 -3.35 4.50
C TRP A 191 11.80 -3.53 5.29
N VAL A 192 12.79 -4.13 4.64
CA VAL A 192 14.16 -4.20 5.12
C VAL A 192 15.10 -3.67 4.05
N CYS A 193 15.88 -2.66 4.42
CA CYS A 193 16.87 -2.02 3.57
C CYS A 193 18.29 -2.48 3.96
N GLY A 194 19.11 -2.83 2.98
CA GLY A 194 20.49 -3.27 3.18
C GLY A 194 21.45 -2.65 2.19
N ALA A 195 22.72 -2.53 2.59
CA ALA A 195 23.77 -2.03 1.70
C ALA A 195 24.10 -3.04 0.59
N LEU A 196 24.09 -2.59 -0.66
CA LEU A 196 24.59 -3.38 -1.79
C LEU A 196 26.13 -3.41 -1.77
N PRO A 197 26.77 -4.57 -2.01
CA PRO A 197 28.22 -4.63 -2.18
C PRO A 197 28.67 -3.75 -3.36
N GLY A 198 29.31 -2.62 -3.07
CA GLY A 198 29.82 -1.69 -4.08
C GLY A 198 28.89 -0.53 -4.47
N SER A 199 27.75 -0.38 -3.79
CA SER A 199 26.91 0.82 -3.84
C SER A 199 26.84 1.46 -2.45
N SER A 200 26.74 2.79 -2.39
CA SER A 200 26.39 3.50 -1.16
C SER A 200 24.88 3.53 -0.91
N ALA A 201 24.08 3.14 -1.92
CA ALA A 201 22.63 3.11 -1.86
C ALA A 201 22.13 1.81 -1.22
N SER A 202 21.03 1.96 -0.50
CA SER A 202 20.24 0.88 0.07
C SER A 202 19.46 0.16 -1.02
N VAL A 203 19.38 -1.17 -0.92
CA VAL A 203 18.36 -1.94 -1.61
C VAL A 203 17.35 -2.38 -0.58
N CYS A 204 16.12 -1.97 -0.81
CA CYS A 204 15.00 -2.33 0.02
C CYS A 204 14.24 -3.49 -0.62
N ARG A 205 13.81 -4.42 0.24
CA ARG A 205 12.88 -5.49 -0.12
C ARG A 205 11.82 -5.59 0.97
N PRO A 206 10.60 -6.04 0.64
CA PRO A 206 9.62 -6.40 1.65
C PRO A 206 10.18 -7.43 2.64
N PHE A 207 9.69 -7.39 3.86
CA PHE A 207 10.06 -8.30 4.93
C PHE A 207 9.24 -9.58 4.80
N CYS A 208 9.87 -10.61 4.26
CA CYS A 208 9.24 -11.92 4.12
C CYS A 208 8.99 -12.58 5.49
N GLY A 209 7.74 -12.94 5.78
CA GLY A 209 7.33 -13.66 6.97
C GLY A 209 6.73 -12.78 8.08
N ASP A 210 6.25 -11.57 7.77
CA ASP A 210 5.50 -10.74 8.71
C ASP A 210 3.97 -10.90 8.62
N GLY A 211 3.50 -11.73 7.69
CA GLY A 211 2.09 -11.99 7.41
C GLY A 211 1.44 -10.97 6.48
N THR A 212 2.20 -10.05 5.87
CA THR A 212 1.68 -8.97 5.02
C THR A 212 2.28 -9.04 3.62
N VAL A 213 1.46 -9.37 2.62
CA VAL A 213 1.94 -9.40 1.22
C VAL A 213 2.05 -8.00 0.64
N LEU A 214 3.29 -7.49 0.51
CA LEU A 214 3.60 -6.20 -0.14
C LEU A 214 4.26 -6.43 -1.51
N PRO A 215 3.87 -5.70 -2.58
CA PRO A 215 4.60 -5.79 -3.86
C PRO A 215 6.10 -5.50 -3.67
N PRO A 216 7.04 -6.31 -4.21
CA PRO A 216 6.86 -7.39 -5.18
C PRO A 216 6.73 -8.84 -4.62
N GLU A 217 6.42 -9.04 -3.35
CA GLU A 217 6.13 -10.37 -2.80
C GLU A 217 4.94 -11.03 -3.51
N GLU A 218 5.04 -12.35 -3.69
CA GLU A 218 3.98 -13.17 -4.26
C GLU A 218 3.13 -13.82 -3.15
N CYS A 219 3.71 -14.05 -1.98
CA CYS A 219 3.09 -14.63 -0.79
C CYS A 219 3.76 -14.11 0.49
N ASP A 220 3.12 -14.39 1.63
CA ASP A 220 3.69 -14.34 2.98
C ASP A 220 2.83 -15.25 3.87
N ASP A 221 3.44 -16.27 4.48
CA ASP A 221 2.77 -17.26 5.35
C ASP A 221 3.02 -17.01 6.85
N GLY A 222 3.61 -15.87 7.21
CA GLY A 222 3.93 -15.48 8.58
C GLY A 222 5.21 -16.11 9.12
N GLY A 223 6.05 -16.68 8.24
CA GLY A 223 7.33 -17.28 8.58
C GLY A 223 8.37 -17.19 7.45
N MET A 224 9.53 -17.80 7.69
CA MET A 224 10.59 -17.99 6.69
C MET A 224 11.01 -19.47 6.64
N SER A 225 10.11 -20.38 7.02
CA SER A 225 10.37 -21.80 6.81
C SER A 225 10.10 -22.13 5.35
N SER A 226 10.53 -23.30 4.90
CA SER A 226 10.14 -23.79 3.56
C SER A 226 9.26 -25.01 3.76
N GLY A 227 8.29 -25.19 2.87
CA GLY A 227 7.28 -26.25 2.92
C GLY A 227 5.98 -25.86 3.64
N ASP A 228 5.78 -24.59 4.00
CA ASP A 228 4.58 -24.04 4.64
C ASP A 228 3.80 -23.04 3.76
N GLY A 229 4.24 -22.87 2.51
CA GLY A 229 3.51 -22.18 1.45
C GLY A 229 4.23 -21.00 0.82
N CYS A 230 5.16 -20.37 1.54
CA CYS A 230 5.97 -19.27 1.03
C CYS A 230 7.47 -19.48 1.30
N ASP A 231 8.30 -19.42 0.25
CA ASP A 231 9.73 -19.63 0.40
C ASP A 231 10.48 -18.42 1.01
N THR A 232 11.78 -18.57 1.27
CA THR A 232 12.62 -17.51 1.87
C THR A 232 12.81 -16.28 0.99
N GLU A 233 12.38 -16.34 -0.26
CA GLU A 233 12.40 -15.27 -1.26
C GLU A 233 10.99 -14.72 -1.54
N CYS A 234 10.01 -15.10 -0.70
CA CYS A 234 8.61 -14.71 -0.80
C CYS A 234 7.96 -15.07 -2.15
N LYS A 235 8.28 -16.27 -2.63
CA LYS A 235 7.64 -16.93 -3.78
C LYS A 235 6.75 -18.07 -3.30
N VAL A 236 5.62 -18.23 -3.98
CA VAL A 236 4.67 -19.29 -3.69
C VAL A 236 5.35 -20.63 -3.97
N GLU A 237 5.34 -21.51 -2.97
CA GLU A 237 5.91 -22.84 -3.09
C GLU A 237 5.07 -23.73 -4.01
N ALA A 238 5.70 -24.72 -4.65
CA ALA A 238 4.99 -25.62 -5.56
C ALA A 238 3.86 -26.39 -4.84
N GLY A 239 2.68 -26.43 -5.45
CA GLY A 239 1.49 -27.08 -4.87
C GLY A 239 0.75 -26.25 -3.81
N TRP A 240 1.20 -25.01 -3.55
CA TRP A 240 0.52 -24.08 -2.67
C TRP A 240 -0.17 -22.95 -3.45
N VAL A 241 -1.26 -22.45 -2.90
CA VAL A 241 -1.92 -21.23 -3.36
C VAL A 241 -2.05 -20.25 -2.21
N CYS A 242 -1.34 -19.13 -2.33
CA CYS A 242 -1.40 -18.02 -1.38
C CYS A 242 -2.26 -16.90 -1.98
N ALA A 243 -3.33 -16.51 -1.30
CA ALA A 243 -4.10 -15.32 -1.70
C ALA A 243 -3.70 -14.14 -0.82
N ARG A 244 -3.63 -12.92 -1.36
CA ARG A 244 -3.25 -11.70 -0.60
C ARG A 244 -3.99 -11.45 0.72
N THR A 245 -5.11 -12.13 0.96
CA THR A 245 -5.96 -11.96 2.15
C THR A 245 -6.23 -13.26 2.89
N LYS A 246 -5.62 -14.38 2.47
CA LYS A 246 -5.81 -15.69 3.09
C LYS A 246 -4.46 -16.39 3.27
N PRO A 247 -4.30 -17.19 4.34
CA PRO A 247 -3.13 -18.03 4.50
C PRO A 247 -2.97 -18.95 3.27
N CYS A 248 -1.72 -19.33 2.99
CA CYS A 248 -1.41 -20.31 1.95
C CYS A 248 -2.18 -21.61 2.23
N ALA A 249 -2.76 -22.18 1.17
CA ALA A 249 -3.48 -23.45 1.22
C ALA A 249 -2.89 -24.42 0.20
N LEU A 250 -2.95 -25.72 0.52
CA LEU A 250 -2.60 -26.80 -0.40
C LEU A 250 -3.60 -26.81 -1.57
N VAL A 251 -3.11 -27.12 -2.78
CA VAL A 251 -3.92 -27.16 -4.00
C VAL A 251 -4.45 -28.57 -4.21
N CYS A 252 -5.70 -28.78 -3.83
CA CYS A 252 -6.34 -30.06 -4.05
C CYS A 252 -6.62 -30.36 -5.53
N GLY A 253 -6.34 -31.59 -5.95
CA GLY A 253 -6.64 -32.11 -7.27
C GLY A 253 -5.59 -31.74 -8.33
N ASP A 254 -4.36 -31.43 -7.91
CA ASP A 254 -3.26 -31.12 -8.83
C ASP A 254 -2.36 -32.32 -9.14
N GLY A 255 -2.61 -33.46 -8.48
CA GLY A 255 -1.89 -34.71 -8.63
C GLY A 255 -0.68 -34.83 -7.71
N ILE A 256 -0.52 -33.91 -6.75
CA ILE A 256 0.62 -33.83 -5.83
C ILE A 256 0.11 -33.84 -4.38
N ARG A 257 0.01 -35.04 -3.80
CA ARG A 257 -0.31 -35.24 -2.38
C ARG A 257 0.83 -34.74 -1.48
N MET A 258 0.58 -33.69 -0.72
CA MET A 258 1.52 -33.13 0.26
C MET A 258 1.19 -33.50 1.72
N GLU A 259 2.09 -33.15 2.66
CA GLU A 259 1.81 -33.29 4.10
C GLU A 259 0.68 -32.33 4.50
N GLY A 260 -0.48 -32.87 4.86
CA GLY A 260 -1.69 -32.12 5.18
C GLY A 260 -2.91 -32.50 4.34
N GLU A 261 -2.69 -33.19 3.22
CA GLU A 261 -3.74 -33.80 2.39
C GLU A 261 -3.88 -35.28 2.75
N ASP A 262 -5.14 -35.73 2.95
CA ASP A 262 -5.40 -37.15 3.17
C ASP A 262 -5.24 -37.91 1.84
N CYS A 263 -5.68 -37.32 0.73
CA CYS A 263 -5.54 -37.78 -0.64
C CYS A 263 -5.38 -36.61 -1.63
N ASP A 264 -5.00 -36.92 -2.86
CA ASP A 264 -5.07 -36.05 -4.06
C ASP A 264 -5.07 -36.99 -5.28
N ASP A 265 -6.21 -37.15 -5.95
CA ASP A 265 -6.37 -38.02 -7.11
C ASP A 265 -6.24 -37.30 -8.46
N GLY A 266 -5.68 -36.08 -8.45
CA GLY A 266 -5.39 -35.29 -9.63
C GLY A 266 -6.60 -34.57 -10.24
N ASN A 267 -7.73 -34.50 -9.52
CA ASN A 267 -8.86 -33.69 -9.94
C ASN A 267 -9.75 -33.24 -8.74
N LEU A 268 -10.85 -32.53 -9.03
CA LEU A 268 -11.79 -31.98 -8.02
C LEU A 268 -13.21 -32.56 -8.13
N ILE A 269 -13.37 -33.67 -8.86
CA ILE A 269 -14.63 -34.39 -8.95
C ILE A 269 -14.88 -35.04 -7.59
N ALA A 270 -16.14 -35.18 -7.22
CA ALA A 270 -16.53 -35.91 -6.03
C ALA A 270 -17.12 -37.26 -6.45
N GLY A 271 -16.90 -38.30 -5.67
CA GLY A 271 -17.32 -39.68 -5.93
C GLY A 271 -16.30 -40.54 -6.67
N ASP A 272 -15.05 -40.09 -6.85
CA ASP A 272 -13.93 -40.84 -7.40
C ASP A 272 -12.82 -41.16 -6.38
N GLY A 273 -13.06 -40.82 -5.12
CA GLY A 273 -12.32 -41.28 -3.96
C GLY A 273 -11.57 -40.19 -3.19
N CYS A 274 -11.33 -39.04 -3.79
CA CYS A 274 -10.82 -37.86 -3.11
C CYS A 274 -11.76 -36.67 -3.30
N ASP A 275 -12.27 -36.09 -2.20
CA ASP A 275 -13.17 -34.94 -2.31
C ASP A 275 -12.42 -33.66 -2.69
N SER A 276 -13.18 -32.63 -3.10
CA SER A 276 -12.64 -31.30 -3.45
C SER A 276 -11.90 -30.56 -2.32
N THR A 277 -11.83 -31.14 -1.12
CA THR A 277 -11.08 -30.65 0.04
C THR A 277 -9.95 -31.60 0.47
N CYS A 278 -9.57 -32.53 -0.41
CA CYS A 278 -8.50 -33.50 -0.25
C CYS A 278 -8.67 -34.42 0.95
N ARG A 279 -9.93 -34.80 1.20
CA ARG A 279 -10.30 -35.87 2.12
C ARG A 279 -10.72 -37.12 1.36
N VAL A 280 -10.32 -38.27 1.90
CA VAL A 280 -10.76 -39.57 1.38
C VAL A 280 -12.27 -39.68 1.56
N GLU A 281 -12.96 -40.00 0.47
CA GLU A 281 -14.41 -40.16 0.47
C GLU A 281 -14.84 -41.47 1.15
N ASP A 282 -16.08 -41.52 1.64
CA ASP A 282 -16.61 -42.72 2.30
C ASP A 282 -16.66 -43.91 1.33
N HIS A 283 -16.29 -45.11 1.82
CA HIS A 283 -16.18 -46.36 1.04
C HIS A 283 -15.00 -46.40 0.05
N TRP A 284 -14.05 -45.45 0.15
CA TRP A 284 -12.83 -45.45 -0.64
C TRP A 284 -11.58 -45.66 0.22
N ILE A 285 -10.56 -46.27 -0.39
CA ILE A 285 -9.21 -46.30 0.15
C ILE A 285 -8.24 -45.68 -0.86
N CYS A 286 -7.61 -44.58 -0.46
CA CYS A 286 -6.59 -43.91 -1.26
C CYS A 286 -5.19 -44.32 -0.78
N ARG A 287 -4.36 -44.79 -1.71
CA ARG A 287 -2.95 -45.14 -1.44
C ARG A 287 -2.02 -44.19 -2.17
N SER A 288 -1.01 -43.70 -1.46
CA SER A 288 0.02 -42.85 -2.04
C SER A 288 0.89 -43.67 -3.01
N TYR A 289 1.04 -43.16 -4.23
CA TYR A 289 1.86 -43.74 -5.27
C TYR A 289 2.91 -42.71 -5.72
N VAL A 290 4.18 -43.10 -5.66
CA VAL A 290 5.30 -42.25 -6.10
C VAL A 290 5.32 -42.25 -7.62
N TYR A 291 4.87 -41.16 -8.23
CA TYR A 291 4.85 -41.00 -9.68
C TYR A 291 6.19 -40.44 -10.19
N SER A 292 6.79 -39.49 -9.44
CA SER A 292 8.08 -38.89 -9.73
C SER A 292 8.94 -38.76 -8.46
N VAL A 293 10.18 -38.28 -8.57
CA VAL A 293 11.09 -38.10 -7.43
C VAL A 293 10.55 -37.12 -6.38
N ASP A 294 9.65 -36.23 -6.79
CA ASP A 294 9.11 -35.14 -5.96
C ASP A 294 7.57 -35.09 -5.93
N ASP A 295 6.87 -35.88 -6.78
CA ASP A 295 5.40 -35.93 -6.84
C ASP A 295 4.85 -37.29 -6.41
N THR A 296 3.95 -37.28 -5.43
CA THR A 296 3.16 -38.45 -5.03
C THR A 296 1.69 -38.22 -5.32
N ILE A 297 1.05 -39.07 -6.11
CA ILE A 297 -0.39 -39.01 -6.38
C ILE A 297 -1.13 -40.03 -5.50
N SER A 298 -2.41 -39.81 -5.23
CA SER A 298 -3.28 -40.80 -4.60
C SER A 298 -4.01 -41.61 -5.65
N ILE A 299 -3.91 -42.94 -5.56
CA ILE A 299 -4.76 -43.84 -6.32
C ILE A 299 -5.85 -44.32 -5.36
N CYS A 300 -7.08 -43.95 -5.64
CA CYS A 300 -8.25 -44.32 -4.84
C CYS A 300 -8.98 -45.50 -5.47
N THR A 301 -9.35 -46.47 -4.63
CA THR A 301 -10.13 -47.66 -5.02
C THR A 301 -11.24 -47.89 -4.02
N GLY A 302 -12.39 -48.42 -4.46
CA GLY A 302 -13.46 -48.88 -3.57
C GLY A 302 -12.98 -49.94 -2.57
N ILE A 303 -13.67 -50.03 -1.44
CA ILE A 303 -13.39 -51.01 -0.39
C ILE A 303 -14.24 -52.26 -0.62
N CYS A 304 -13.61 -53.26 -1.22
CA CYS A 304 -14.30 -54.51 -1.48
C CYS A 304 -14.81 -55.21 -0.19
N GLY A 305 -16.09 -55.58 -0.21
CA GLY A 305 -16.80 -56.27 0.85
C GLY A 305 -17.40 -55.35 1.91
N ASP A 306 -17.57 -54.06 1.65
CA ASP A 306 -18.19 -53.12 2.58
C ASP A 306 -19.69 -52.88 2.31
N GLY A 307 -20.19 -53.43 1.20
CA GLY A 307 -21.57 -53.33 0.75
C GLY A 307 -21.85 -52.13 -0.14
N PHE A 308 -20.86 -51.44 -0.67
CA PHE A 308 -21.04 -50.27 -1.52
C PHE A 308 -20.20 -50.39 -2.80
N PRO A 309 -20.78 -50.84 -3.93
CA PRO A 309 -20.04 -50.98 -5.17
C PRO A 309 -19.67 -49.60 -5.73
N VAL A 310 -18.45 -49.14 -5.49
CA VAL A 310 -17.95 -47.83 -5.93
C VAL A 310 -16.69 -47.96 -6.78
N GLY A 311 -16.46 -46.98 -7.65
CA GLY A 311 -15.27 -46.93 -8.50
C GLY A 311 -15.16 -48.11 -9.48
N GLN A 312 -14.14 -48.96 -9.30
CA GLN A 312 -13.82 -50.08 -10.21
C GLN A 312 -14.43 -51.42 -9.79
N GLU A 313 -15.31 -51.43 -8.77
CA GLU A 313 -15.97 -52.63 -8.29
C GLU A 313 -17.09 -53.06 -9.23
N ALA A 314 -17.06 -54.30 -9.69
CA ALA A 314 -18.12 -54.86 -10.53
C ALA A 314 -19.32 -55.37 -9.71
N CYS A 315 -19.08 -55.62 -8.42
CA CYS A 315 -20.04 -56.00 -7.39
C CYS A 315 -19.42 -55.72 -6.01
N ASP A 316 -20.26 -55.69 -4.98
CA ASP A 316 -19.87 -55.76 -3.58
C ASP A 316 -21.05 -56.33 -2.79
N ASP A 317 -20.95 -57.56 -2.26
CA ASP A 317 -22.02 -58.23 -1.51
C ASP A 317 -21.87 -58.10 0.02
N GLY A 318 -21.07 -57.14 0.48
CA GLY A 318 -20.88 -56.81 1.90
C GLY A 318 -19.98 -57.78 2.65
N ASN A 319 -19.24 -58.64 1.94
CA ASN A 319 -18.25 -59.52 2.51
C ASN A 319 -17.12 -59.89 1.52
N LEU A 320 -16.18 -60.75 1.95
CA LEU A 320 -15.03 -61.19 1.15
C LEU A 320 -15.00 -62.72 0.97
N GLU A 321 -16.12 -63.39 1.23
CA GLU A 321 -16.29 -64.80 0.92
C GLU A 321 -16.33 -64.98 -0.61
N ALA A 322 -16.19 -66.22 -1.05
CA ALA A 322 -16.28 -66.55 -2.47
C ALA A 322 -17.29 -67.69 -2.60
N ALA A 323 -17.87 -67.82 -3.79
CA ALA A 323 -19.00 -68.66 -4.15
C ALA A 323 -20.36 -68.18 -3.60
N ASP A 324 -20.50 -66.89 -3.27
CA ASP A 324 -21.73 -66.21 -2.86
C ASP A 324 -22.15 -65.07 -3.79
N GLY A 325 -21.38 -64.85 -4.87
CA GLY A 325 -21.77 -64.01 -6.00
C GLY A 325 -20.81 -62.89 -6.32
N CYS A 326 -20.13 -62.32 -5.32
CA CYS A 326 -19.02 -61.40 -5.52
C CYS A 326 -17.72 -62.00 -4.96
N ASP A 327 -16.65 -62.02 -5.75
CA ASP A 327 -15.37 -62.52 -5.24
C ASP A 327 -14.62 -61.48 -4.41
N ALA A 328 -13.59 -61.92 -3.68
CA ALA A 328 -12.75 -61.04 -2.86
C ALA A 328 -11.94 -59.97 -3.63
N ASN A 329 -12.05 -59.89 -4.96
CA ASN A 329 -11.52 -58.80 -5.80
C ASN A 329 -12.65 -57.97 -6.43
N CYS A 330 -13.86 -58.08 -5.89
CA CYS A 330 -15.06 -57.38 -6.32
C CYS A 330 -15.39 -57.62 -7.80
N GLN A 331 -15.19 -58.86 -8.24
CA GLN A 331 -15.60 -59.34 -9.55
C GLN A 331 -16.79 -60.29 -9.42
N VAL A 332 -17.75 -60.17 -10.35
CA VAL A 332 -18.90 -61.06 -10.41
C VAL A 332 -18.43 -62.48 -10.71
N GLU A 333 -18.84 -63.42 -9.87
CA GLU A 333 -18.43 -64.81 -9.99
C GLU A 333 -19.06 -65.51 -11.19
N LEU A 334 -18.36 -66.51 -11.74
CA LEU A 334 -18.80 -67.18 -12.96
C LEU A 334 -20.15 -67.88 -12.76
N GLY A 335 -21.15 -67.43 -13.51
CA GLY A 335 -22.51 -67.97 -13.48
C GLY A 335 -23.45 -67.26 -12.51
N TRP A 336 -22.96 -66.27 -11.77
CA TRP A 336 -23.79 -65.38 -10.95
C TRP A 336 -24.25 -64.17 -11.74
N VAL A 337 -25.42 -63.66 -11.38
CA VAL A 337 -25.94 -62.38 -11.85
C VAL A 337 -26.07 -61.48 -10.63
N CYS A 338 -25.28 -60.42 -10.61
CA CYS A 338 -25.25 -59.40 -9.57
C CYS A 338 -25.99 -58.17 -10.07
N CYS A 339 -26.95 -57.69 -9.28
CA CYS A 339 -27.74 -56.51 -9.60
C CYS A 339 -27.52 -55.44 -8.53
N GLU A 340 -27.38 -54.18 -8.96
CA GLU A 340 -27.32 -53.05 -8.06
C GLU A 340 -28.59 -53.02 -7.21
N ALA A 341 -28.43 -53.00 -5.88
CA ALA A 341 -29.54 -52.79 -4.98
C ALA A 341 -30.04 -51.33 -5.09
N PRO A 342 -31.33 -51.07 -4.79
CA PRO A 342 -31.79 -49.71 -4.57
C PRO A 342 -30.93 -49.00 -3.51
N TRP A 343 -30.62 -47.71 -3.73
CA TRP A 343 -29.98 -46.81 -2.76
C TRP A 343 -28.49 -47.06 -2.46
N GLY A 344 -27.73 -47.63 -3.40
CA GLY A 344 -26.27 -47.79 -3.25
C GLY A 344 -25.84 -48.84 -2.21
N ALA A 345 -26.75 -49.74 -1.83
CA ALA A 345 -26.49 -50.83 -0.90
C ALA A 345 -25.85 -52.05 -1.59
N ALA A 346 -25.47 -53.05 -0.78
CA ALA A 346 -24.76 -54.24 -1.22
C ALA A 346 -25.42 -54.88 -2.44
N THR A 347 -24.61 -55.19 -3.43
CA THR A 347 -24.99 -55.84 -4.68
C THR A 347 -25.66 -57.16 -4.37
N VAL A 348 -26.89 -57.33 -4.82
CA VAL A 348 -27.62 -58.58 -4.61
C VAL A 348 -27.24 -59.54 -5.74
N CYS A 349 -26.49 -60.58 -5.39
CA CYS A 349 -26.07 -61.61 -6.33
C CYS A 349 -26.94 -62.87 -6.20
N THR A 350 -27.36 -63.41 -7.35
CA THR A 350 -28.17 -64.63 -7.39
C THR A 350 -27.60 -65.65 -8.36
N PHE A 351 -27.64 -66.93 -7.97
CA PHE A 351 -27.28 -68.05 -8.83
C PHE A 351 -28.53 -68.54 -9.57
N PRO A 352 -28.57 -68.51 -10.92
CA PRO A 352 -29.73 -68.94 -11.69
C PRO A 352 -29.87 -70.47 -11.64
N GLU A 353 -30.67 -70.98 -10.71
CA GLU A 353 -31.14 -72.37 -10.77
C GLU A 353 -32.18 -72.51 -11.89
N GLY A 354 -31.80 -73.16 -13.01
CA GLY A 354 -32.79 -73.74 -13.92
C GLY A 354 -32.99 -73.11 -15.31
N GLY A 355 -32.06 -72.29 -15.81
CA GLY A 355 -32.05 -71.90 -17.24
C GLY A 355 -33.12 -70.86 -17.65
N GLU A 356 -33.68 -70.14 -16.68
CA GLU A 356 -34.44 -68.91 -16.91
C GLU A 356 -33.44 -67.75 -17.09
N THR A 357 -33.65 -66.86 -18.06
CA THR A 357 -32.90 -65.61 -18.15
C THR A 357 -33.34 -64.70 -17.00
N LEU A 358 -32.54 -64.61 -15.94
CA LEU A 358 -32.74 -63.62 -14.88
C LEU A 358 -32.38 -62.25 -15.43
N GLU A 359 -33.40 -61.49 -15.83
CA GLU A 359 -33.29 -60.03 -15.93
C GLU A 359 -33.22 -59.51 -14.50
N CYS A 360 -32.25 -58.62 -14.20
CA CYS A 360 -32.26 -57.88 -12.94
C CYS A 360 -33.67 -57.29 -12.78
N PRO A 361 -34.32 -57.42 -11.61
CA PRO A 361 -35.55 -56.68 -11.37
C PRO A 361 -35.18 -55.22 -11.61
N VAL A 362 -35.66 -54.67 -12.72
CA VAL A 362 -35.40 -53.28 -13.07
C VAL A 362 -35.75 -52.48 -11.82
N SER A 363 -34.75 -51.82 -11.23
CA SER A 363 -35.02 -50.79 -10.24
C SER A 363 -36.11 -49.91 -10.86
N PRO A 364 -37.25 -49.70 -10.19
CA PRO A 364 -38.34 -48.94 -10.79
C PRO A 364 -37.88 -47.53 -11.20
N CYS A 365 -36.79 -47.05 -10.59
CA CYS A 365 -36.16 -45.78 -10.88
C CYS A 365 -35.98 -45.45 -12.38
N GLY A 366 -36.61 -44.35 -12.76
CA GLY A 366 -36.68 -43.81 -14.12
C GLY A 366 -37.85 -44.34 -14.94
N ASN A 367 -38.86 -44.96 -14.31
CA ASN A 367 -40.04 -45.50 -14.99
C ASN A 367 -41.20 -44.48 -15.07
N ALA A 368 -40.97 -43.25 -14.63
CA ALA A 368 -41.93 -42.15 -14.55
C ALA A 368 -43.04 -42.39 -13.51
N VAL A 369 -42.77 -43.21 -12.49
CA VAL A 369 -43.68 -43.56 -11.40
C VAL A 369 -42.88 -43.67 -10.11
N ARG A 370 -43.07 -42.71 -9.19
CA ARG A 370 -42.47 -42.79 -7.85
C ARG A 370 -43.04 -43.99 -7.07
N ASP A 371 -42.27 -45.06 -6.97
CA ASP A 371 -42.61 -46.30 -6.29
C ASP A 371 -42.32 -46.24 -4.77
N PRO A 372 -42.95 -47.11 -3.94
CA PRO A 372 -42.72 -47.11 -2.50
C PRO A 372 -41.26 -47.38 -2.14
N GLY A 373 -40.56 -46.34 -1.66
CA GLY A 373 -39.13 -46.39 -1.34
C GLY A 373 -38.26 -45.44 -2.17
N GLU A 374 -38.80 -44.83 -3.22
CA GLU A 374 -38.10 -43.81 -4.00
C GLU A 374 -38.31 -42.42 -3.40
N ASP A 375 -37.22 -41.66 -3.26
CA ASP A 375 -37.28 -40.25 -2.83
C ASP A 375 -37.72 -39.34 -4.00
N CYS A 376 -37.47 -39.77 -5.24
CA CYS A 376 -37.92 -39.18 -6.50
C CYS A 376 -37.94 -40.22 -7.64
N ASP A 377 -38.70 -39.98 -8.73
CA ASP A 377 -38.55 -40.66 -10.05
C ASP A 377 -38.94 -39.68 -11.16
N ASP A 378 -37.96 -39.20 -11.93
CA ASP A 378 -38.17 -38.19 -12.99
C ASP A 378 -38.34 -38.78 -14.40
N GLY A 379 -38.61 -40.08 -14.49
CA GLY A 379 -38.82 -40.77 -15.76
C GLY A 379 -37.55 -41.08 -16.55
N ASN A 380 -36.37 -40.90 -15.96
CA ASN A 380 -35.12 -41.32 -16.55
C ASN A 380 -34.07 -41.74 -15.49
N ARG A 381 -32.86 -42.12 -15.92
CA ARG A 381 -31.76 -42.57 -15.02
C ARG A 381 -30.49 -41.72 -15.18
N GLN A 382 -30.64 -40.50 -15.68
CA GLN A 382 -29.57 -39.53 -15.70
C GLN A 382 -29.36 -39.00 -14.28
N SER A 383 -28.15 -38.57 -13.97
CA SER A 383 -27.88 -37.82 -12.73
C SER A 383 -27.50 -36.38 -13.13
N GLY A 384 -27.84 -35.41 -12.30
CA GLY A 384 -27.66 -33.97 -12.52
C GLY A 384 -28.91 -33.21 -12.98
N ASP A 385 -30.04 -33.88 -13.16
CA ASP A 385 -31.36 -33.31 -13.48
C ASP A 385 -32.30 -33.23 -12.26
N GLY A 386 -31.80 -33.63 -11.09
CA GLY A 386 -32.44 -33.46 -9.80
C GLY A 386 -33.01 -34.75 -9.18
N CYS A 387 -33.08 -35.84 -9.94
CA CYS A 387 -33.29 -37.18 -9.40
C CYS A 387 -32.14 -38.08 -9.85
N SER A 388 -31.38 -38.64 -8.90
CA SER A 388 -30.23 -39.47 -9.27
C SER A 388 -30.68 -40.78 -9.92
N HIS A 389 -29.74 -41.47 -10.57
CA HIS A 389 -29.97 -42.81 -11.12
C HIS A 389 -30.29 -43.89 -10.05
N HIS A 390 -30.22 -43.53 -8.77
CA HIS A 390 -30.64 -44.32 -7.61
C HIS A 390 -31.95 -43.84 -6.96
N CYS A 391 -32.67 -42.90 -7.59
CA CYS A 391 -33.93 -42.33 -7.13
C CYS A 391 -33.84 -41.63 -5.76
N LEU A 392 -32.70 -40.96 -5.57
CA LEU A 392 -32.45 -40.04 -4.46
C LEU A 392 -32.49 -38.61 -4.99
N VAL A 393 -33.11 -37.71 -4.22
CA VAL A 393 -33.11 -36.28 -4.56
C VAL A 393 -31.69 -35.75 -4.48
N GLU A 394 -31.22 -35.16 -5.58
CA GLU A 394 -29.83 -34.70 -5.66
C GLU A 394 -29.59 -33.45 -4.79
N PRO A 395 -28.38 -33.26 -4.25
CA PRO A 395 -28.06 -32.10 -3.42
C PRO A 395 -28.37 -30.78 -4.13
N GLY A 396 -29.22 -29.95 -3.52
CA GLY A 396 -29.63 -28.67 -4.07
C GLY A 396 -30.83 -28.74 -5.02
N PHE A 397 -31.46 -29.90 -5.21
CA PHE A 397 -32.72 -30.04 -5.94
C PHE A 397 -33.89 -30.30 -5.01
N PHE A 398 -35.09 -29.93 -5.46
CA PHE A 398 -36.35 -30.25 -4.78
C PHE A 398 -37.31 -30.86 -5.78
N CYS A 399 -37.75 -32.09 -5.52
CA CYS A 399 -38.72 -32.80 -6.36
C CYS A 399 -40.11 -32.71 -5.73
N ALA A 400 -41.05 -32.05 -6.41
CA ALA A 400 -42.41 -31.82 -5.92
C ALA A 400 -43.40 -32.85 -6.47
N VAL A 401 -44.13 -33.54 -5.59
CA VAL A 401 -45.14 -34.55 -5.97
C VAL A 401 -46.35 -33.88 -6.63
N TYR A 402 -46.66 -34.25 -7.88
CA TYR A 402 -47.96 -33.96 -8.49
C TYR A 402 -48.64 -35.26 -8.92
N ILE A 403 -49.45 -35.80 -8.00
CA ILE A 403 -50.41 -36.91 -8.18
C ILE A 403 -49.75 -38.32 -8.17
N PRO A 404 -50.23 -39.27 -7.35
CA PRO A 404 -49.75 -40.65 -7.37
C PRO A 404 -49.90 -41.29 -8.76
N GLY A 405 -48.80 -41.80 -9.32
CA GLY A 405 -48.75 -42.49 -10.61
C GLY A 405 -48.21 -41.66 -11.80
N LEU A 406 -47.51 -40.56 -11.56
CA LEU A 406 -46.84 -39.73 -12.58
C LEU A 406 -45.42 -39.34 -12.15
N MET A 407 -44.58 -38.98 -13.13
CA MET A 407 -43.17 -38.58 -12.94
C MET A 407 -43.02 -37.33 -12.07
N ASP A 408 -41.94 -37.28 -11.30
CA ASP A 408 -41.51 -36.11 -10.55
C ASP A 408 -40.85 -35.07 -11.45
N ILE A 409 -41.07 -33.80 -11.11
CA ILE A 409 -40.34 -32.68 -11.71
C ILE A 409 -39.39 -32.16 -10.64
N CYS A 410 -38.09 -32.38 -10.84
CA CYS A 410 -37.06 -31.90 -9.95
C CYS A 410 -36.56 -30.53 -10.43
N THR A 411 -36.60 -29.54 -9.53
CA THR A 411 -36.12 -28.19 -9.84
C THR A 411 -34.95 -27.82 -8.95
N GLY A 412 -33.92 -27.22 -9.57
CA GLY A 412 -32.76 -26.72 -8.85
C GLY A 412 -33.17 -25.60 -7.89
N THR A 413 -32.76 -25.73 -6.63
CA THR A 413 -32.90 -24.70 -5.61
C THR A 413 -31.60 -23.92 -5.51
N CYS A 414 -31.69 -22.60 -5.66
CA CYS A 414 -30.65 -21.74 -5.13
C CYS A 414 -30.75 -21.77 -3.61
N ARG A 415 -29.60 -21.62 -2.93
CA ARG A 415 -29.28 -21.83 -1.50
C ARG A 415 -30.23 -21.25 -0.42
N ASP A 416 -31.40 -20.72 -0.81
CA ASP A 416 -32.40 -20.05 0.03
C ASP A 416 -33.82 -20.66 -0.10
N GLY A 417 -34.03 -21.78 -0.81
CA GLY A 417 -35.29 -22.52 -0.80
C GLY A 417 -36.48 -21.85 -1.52
N ILE A 418 -36.23 -20.94 -2.48
CA ILE A 418 -37.28 -20.30 -3.30
C ILE A 418 -37.17 -20.79 -4.76
N GLN A 419 -38.29 -21.27 -5.30
CA GLN A 419 -38.45 -21.77 -6.67
C GLN A 419 -38.21 -20.67 -7.72
N VAL A 420 -37.41 -20.95 -8.75
CA VAL A 420 -37.37 -20.14 -9.98
C VAL A 420 -38.28 -20.82 -11.00
N SER A 421 -39.43 -20.22 -11.29
CA SER A 421 -40.32 -20.66 -12.37
C SER A 421 -39.71 -20.32 -13.73
N GLY A 422 -39.47 -21.34 -14.55
CA GLY A 422 -39.33 -21.22 -16.01
C GLY A 422 -40.69 -21.40 -16.67
#